data_AF-A0A8J2S6X1-F1
#
_entry.id   AF-A0A8J2S6X1-F1
#
_cell.length_a   1.000
_cell.length_b   1.000
_cell.length_c   1.000
_cell.angle_alpha   90.00
_cell.angle_beta   90.00
_cell.angle_gamma   90.00
#
_symmetry.space_group_name_H-M   'P 1'
#
loop_
_entity.id
_entity.type
_entity.pdbx_description
1 polymer ?
#
loop_
_entity_poly.entity_id
_entity_poly.type
_entity_poly.pdbx_seq_one_letter_code
_entity_poly.pdbx_strand_id
1 'polypeptide(L)'
;MASAKTAAALQRMRLDPDIVAERRVAATPVAAAPPMQRVPLNVVRQAHAANAATRRLVEIVGLAKLEAFTTRFYEKAFEDPKLDAFIRDHGEPHAKRFAAWIFEKLGGGNVWTAERRTRKMCPFSAHGQDFMSAHDRSSAHFAAWHSPKRDPQVWGEHFK
;
A
#
# COMPACT_ATOMS: atom_id res chain seq x y z
N MET A 1 -4.42 -21.57 19.26
CA MET A 1 -5.46 -22.18 18.41
C MET A 1 -6.02 -21.12 17.48
N ALA A 2 -5.93 -21.28 16.16
CA ALA A 2 -6.52 -20.34 15.22
C ALA A 2 -8.06 -20.42 15.29
N SER A 3 -8.75 -19.28 15.38
CA SER A 3 -10.21 -19.21 15.50
C SER A 3 -10.89 -19.79 14.25
N ALA A 4 -12.06 -20.44 14.42
CA ALA A 4 -12.89 -20.94 13.31
C ALA A 4 -13.19 -19.87 12.24
N LYS A 5 -13.26 -18.59 12.64
CA LYS A 5 -13.41 -17.45 11.71
C LYS A 5 -12.19 -17.27 10.79
N THR A 6 -10.99 -17.53 11.30
CA THR A 6 -9.74 -17.46 10.52
C THR A 6 -9.69 -18.57 9.47
N ALA A 7 -10.15 -19.77 9.81
CA ALA A 7 -10.19 -20.90 8.87
C ALA A 7 -11.16 -20.64 7.71
N ALA A 8 -12.36 -20.14 7.99
CA ALA A 8 -13.34 -19.78 6.96
C ALA A 8 -12.87 -18.62 6.06
N ALA A 9 -12.19 -17.61 6.62
CA ALA A 9 -11.60 -16.52 5.83
C ALA A 9 -10.51 -17.02 4.89
N LEU A 10 -9.61 -17.88 5.39
CA LEU A 10 -8.55 -18.48 4.58
C LEU A 10 -9.11 -19.36 3.46
N GLN A 11 -10.18 -20.11 3.73
CA GLN A 11 -10.82 -20.96 2.73
C GLN A 11 -11.49 -20.14 1.62
N ARG A 12 -12.17 -19.05 1.96
CA ARG A 12 -12.74 -18.12 0.96
C ARG A 12 -11.66 -17.53 0.06
N MET A 13 -10.56 -17.06 0.63
CA MET A 13 -9.42 -16.54 -0.15
C MET A 13 -8.82 -17.62 -1.07
N ARG A 14 -8.71 -18.86 -0.60
CA ARG A 14 -8.15 -19.96 -1.42
C ARG A 14 -9.04 -20.36 -2.59
N LEU A 15 -10.35 -20.17 -2.46
CA LEU A 15 -11.36 -20.51 -3.46
C LEU A 15 -11.77 -19.30 -4.31
N ASP A 16 -11.18 -18.13 -4.05
CA ASP A 16 -11.46 -16.92 -4.80
C ASP A 16 -11.11 -17.14 -6.29
N PRO A 17 -12.06 -16.91 -7.23
CA PRO A 17 -11.87 -17.16 -8.65
C PRO A 17 -10.64 -16.47 -9.23
N ASP A 18 -10.31 -15.26 -8.75
CA ASP A 18 -9.17 -14.49 -9.23
C ASP A 18 -7.87 -15.13 -8.75
N ILE A 19 -7.80 -15.55 -7.48
CA ILE A 19 -6.64 -16.27 -6.93
C ILE A 19 -6.44 -17.62 -7.64
N VAL A 20 -7.54 -18.30 -8.00
CA VAL A 20 -7.48 -19.55 -8.77
C VAL A 20 -6.99 -19.29 -10.20
N ALA A 21 -7.46 -18.23 -10.85
CA ALA A 21 -7.03 -17.85 -12.19
C ALA A 21 -5.54 -17.46 -12.22
N GLU A 22 -5.09 -16.65 -11.28
CA GLU A 22 -3.68 -16.25 -11.14
C GLU A 22 -2.76 -17.46 -10.92
N ARG A 23 -3.18 -18.43 -10.10
CA ARG A 23 -2.42 -19.69 -9.91
C ARG A 23 -2.28 -20.50 -11.19
N ARG A 24 -3.30 -20.51 -12.05
CA ARG A 24 -3.24 -21.21 -13.34
C ARG A 24 -2.27 -20.54 -14.30
N VAL A 25 -2.23 -19.21 -14.33
CA VAL A 25 -1.25 -18.46 -15.14
C VAL A 25 0.18 -18.69 -14.63
N ALA A 26 0.36 -18.71 -13.30
CA ALA A 26 1.65 -18.96 -12.65
C ALA A 26 2.16 -20.41 -12.79
N ALA A 27 1.29 -21.36 -13.17
CA ALA A 27 1.66 -22.76 -13.41
C ALA A 27 2.35 -23.01 -14.76
N THR A 28 2.47 -21.98 -15.61
CA THR A 28 3.37 -22.02 -16.77
C THR A 28 4.81 -22.22 -16.25
N PRO A 29 5.57 -23.22 -16.72
CA PRO A 29 6.90 -23.49 -16.20
C PRO A 29 7.84 -22.36 -16.59
N VAL A 30 7.98 -21.38 -15.70
CA VAL A 30 9.04 -20.38 -15.72
C VAL A 30 10.30 -21.08 -15.18
N ALA A 31 11.45 -20.85 -15.81
CA ALA A 31 12.74 -21.31 -15.30
C ALA A 31 12.84 -21.08 -13.79
N ALA A 32 13.39 -22.05 -13.04
CA ALA A 32 13.45 -22.00 -11.59
C ALA A 32 13.98 -20.63 -11.13
N ALA A 33 13.11 -19.85 -10.48
CA ALA A 33 13.48 -18.53 -10.03
C ALA A 33 14.69 -18.66 -9.09
N PRO A 34 15.67 -17.75 -9.17
CA PRO A 34 16.80 -17.77 -8.25
C PRO A 34 16.28 -17.74 -6.80
N PRO A 35 16.99 -18.36 -5.85
CA PRO A 35 16.56 -18.43 -4.46
C PRO A 35 16.28 -17.02 -3.94
N MET A 36 15.04 -16.77 -3.53
CA MET A 36 14.62 -15.47 -3.03
C MET A 36 15.31 -15.17 -1.70
N GLN A 37 16.13 -14.13 -1.67
CA GLN A 37 16.71 -13.63 -0.43
C GLN A 37 15.62 -12.95 0.42
N ARG A 38 15.28 -13.53 1.56
CA ARG A 38 14.38 -12.88 2.53
C ARG A 38 15.15 -11.87 3.36
N VAL A 39 14.69 -10.63 3.39
CA VAL A 39 15.22 -9.57 4.26
C VAL A 39 14.23 -9.35 5.40
N PRO A 40 14.60 -9.65 6.66
CA PRO A 40 13.70 -9.44 7.79
C PRO A 40 13.46 -7.94 8.02
N LEU A 41 12.24 -7.58 8.41
CA LEU A 41 11.92 -6.21 8.81
C LEU A 41 12.58 -5.91 10.16
N ASN A 42 13.29 -4.79 10.24
CA ASN A 42 13.78 -4.24 11.49
C ASN A 42 12.68 -3.39 12.13
N VAL A 43 12.05 -3.88 13.20
CA VAL A 43 10.95 -3.21 13.90
C VAL A 43 11.44 -2.62 15.20
N VAL A 44 11.38 -1.29 15.31
CA VAL A 44 11.77 -0.52 16.49
C VAL A 44 10.57 0.33 16.90
N ARG A 45 10.13 0.21 18.16
CA ARG A 45 8.95 0.94 18.68
C ARG A 45 7.70 0.78 17.79
N GLN A 46 7.36 -0.45 17.42
CA GLN A 46 6.21 -0.80 16.57
C GLN A 46 6.27 -0.26 15.12
N ALA A 47 7.39 0.33 14.68
CA ALA A 47 7.56 0.82 13.33
C ALA A 47 8.80 0.22 12.68
N HIS A 48 8.76 0.02 11.37
CA HIS A 48 9.98 -0.32 10.64
C HIS A 48 10.98 0.84 10.69
N ALA A 49 12.22 0.54 11.06
CA ALA A 49 13.38 1.41 10.93
C ALA A 49 14.36 0.80 9.93
N ALA A 50 14.77 1.57 8.91
CA ALA A 50 15.70 1.08 7.90
C ALA A 50 17.04 0.62 8.52
N ASN A 51 17.62 -0.44 7.98
CA ASN A 51 18.94 -0.95 8.37
C ASN A 51 19.81 -1.20 7.14
N ALA A 52 21.02 -1.76 7.31
CA ALA A 52 21.91 -2.03 6.18
C ALA A 52 21.30 -3.01 5.16
N ALA A 53 20.54 -4.01 5.63
CA ALA A 53 19.95 -5.02 4.77
C ALA A 53 18.80 -4.47 3.91
N THR A 54 17.90 -3.67 4.49
CA THR A 54 16.79 -3.04 3.73
C THR A 54 17.29 -1.96 2.77
N ARG A 55 18.35 -1.24 3.14
CA ARG A 55 19.04 -0.29 2.26
C ARG A 55 19.61 -0.99 1.04
N ARG A 56 20.37 -2.06 1.26
CA ARG A 56 20.92 -2.86 0.16
C ARG A 56 19.81 -3.43 -0.74
N LEU A 57 18.70 -3.89 -0.17
CA LEU A 57 17.56 -4.38 -0.94
C LEU A 57 17.01 -3.30 -1.88
N VAL A 58 16.77 -2.10 -1.35
CA VAL A 58 16.17 -1.02 -2.15
C VAL A 58 17.14 -0.46 -3.19
N GLU A 59 18.46 -0.50 -2.93
CA GLU A 59 19.50 -0.19 -3.92
C GLU A 59 19.50 -1.18 -5.10
N ILE A 60 19.38 -2.48 -4.84
CA ILE A 60 19.31 -3.53 -5.88
C ILE A 60 18.03 -3.40 -6.72
N VAL A 61 16.91 -3.11 -6.07
CA VAL A 61 15.61 -2.95 -6.76
C VAL A 61 15.59 -1.65 -7.56
N GLY A 62 15.99 -0.54 -6.94
CA GLY A 62 15.92 0.80 -7.51
C GLY A 62 14.50 1.37 -7.57
N LEU A 63 14.39 2.70 -7.55
CA LEU A 63 13.10 3.40 -7.56
C LEU A 63 12.26 3.08 -8.81
N ALA A 64 12.89 3.01 -9.99
CA ALA A 64 12.18 2.76 -11.24
C ALA A 64 11.42 1.41 -11.27
N LYS A 65 11.99 0.34 -10.68
CA LYS A 65 11.28 -0.95 -10.58
C LYS A 65 10.13 -0.90 -9.59
N LEU A 66 10.28 -0.16 -8.49
CA LEU A 66 9.18 0.07 -7.55
C LEU A 66 8.05 0.87 -8.21
N GLU A 67 8.37 1.88 -9.01
CA GLU A 67 7.37 2.63 -9.79
C GLU A 67 6.62 1.68 -10.74
N ALA A 68 7.33 0.90 -11.55
CA ALA A 68 6.70 -0.08 -12.44
C ALA A 68 5.82 -1.10 -11.70
N PHE A 69 6.27 -1.59 -10.54
CA PHE A 69 5.50 -2.50 -9.69
C PHE A 69 4.22 -1.84 -9.16
N THR A 70 4.34 -0.63 -8.60
CA THR A 70 3.19 0.09 -8.03
C THR A 70 2.22 0.60 -9.08
N THR A 71 2.68 0.90 -10.30
CA THR A 71 1.81 1.23 -11.44
C THR A 71 0.89 0.06 -11.75
N ARG A 72 1.45 -1.15 -11.91
CA ARG A 72 0.67 -2.37 -12.14
C ARG A 72 -0.31 -2.68 -11.01
N PHE A 73 0.08 -2.39 -9.76
CA PHE A 73 -0.82 -2.52 -8.62
C PHE A 73 -2.02 -1.58 -8.74
N TYR A 74 -1.81 -0.29 -9.04
CA TYR A 74 -2.91 0.67 -9.14
C TYR A 74 -3.77 0.49 -10.38
N GLU A 75 -3.20 0.07 -11.52
CA GLU A 75 -3.97 -0.35 -12.70
C GLU A 75 -5.04 -1.39 -12.31
N LYS A 76 -4.64 -2.43 -11.56
CA LYS A 76 -5.56 -3.45 -11.05
C LYS A 76 -6.50 -2.93 -9.97
N ALA A 77 -6.00 -2.08 -9.07
CA ALA A 77 -6.81 -1.54 -7.97
C ALA A 77 -7.92 -0.61 -8.45
N PHE A 78 -7.74 0.09 -9.58
CA PHE A 78 -8.78 0.91 -10.20
C PHE A 78 -9.88 0.07 -10.87
N GLU A 79 -9.56 -1.15 -11.29
CA GLU A 79 -10.52 -2.09 -11.89
C GLU A 79 -11.33 -2.87 -10.83
N ASP A 80 -10.79 -3.04 -9.61
CA ASP A 80 -11.47 -3.73 -8.51
C ASP A 80 -12.49 -2.80 -7.80
N PRO A 81 -13.81 -3.08 -7.87
CA PRO A 81 -14.83 -2.23 -7.25
C PRO A 81 -14.69 -2.08 -5.73
N LYS A 82 -14.09 -3.07 -5.04
CA LYS A 82 -13.88 -3.01 -3.60
C LYS A 82 -12.75 -2.06 -3.24
N LEU A 83 -11.67 -2.07 -4.02
CA LEU A 83 -10.53 -1.19 -3.79
C LEU A 83 -10.81 0.23 -4.29
N ASP A 84 -11.48 0.37 -5.43
CA ASP A 84 -11.84 1.67 -6.01
C ASP A 84 -12.68 2.53 -5.06
N ALA A 85 -13.53 1.89 -4.24
CA ALA A 85 -14.32 2.57 -3.23
C ALA A 85 -13.46 3.36 -2.21
N PHE A 86 -12.17 3.04 -2.07
CA PHE A 86 -11.21 3.75 -1.22
C PHE A 86 -10.34 4.76 -1.96
N ILE A 87 -10.43 4.80 -3.29
CA ILE A 87 -9.60 5.65 -4.15
C ILE A 87 -10.44 6.87 -4.56
N ARG A 88 -10.08 8.04 -4.02
CA ARG A 88 -10.83 9.28 -4.24
C ARG A 88 -10.78 9.78 -5.69
N ASP A 89 -9.60 9.74 -6.31
CA ASP A 89 -9.34 10.31 -7.64
C ASP A 89 -8.28 9.47 -8.35
N HIS A 90 -8.54 9.03 -9.58
CA HIS A 90 -7.59 8.22 -10.38
C HIS A 90 -6.47 9.05 -11.01
N GLY A 91 -6.65 10.37 -11.16
CA GLY A 91 -5.67 11.26 -11.78
C GLY A 91 -4.47 11.63 -10.88
N GLU A 92 -4.55 11.29 -9.58
CA GLU A 92 -3.46 11.51 -8.64
C GLU A 92 -2.30 10.51 -8.89
N PRO A 93 -1.03 10.91 -8.66
CA PRO A 93 0.14 10.07 -8.94
C PRO A 93 0.38 8.98 -7.87
N HIS A 94 -0.62 8.12 -7.63
CA HIS A 94 -0.64 7.12 -6.55
C HIS A 94 0.54 6.16 -6.59
N ALA A 95 0.81 5.59 -7.77
CA ALA A 95 1.91 4.66 -7.97
C ALA A 95 3.26 5.30 -7.62
N LYS A 96 3.56 6.45 -8.21
CA LYS A 96 4.79 7.21 -7.96
C LYS A 96 4.96 7.54 -6.47
N ARG A 97 3.89 7.99 -5.83
CA ARG A 97 3.85 8.28 -4.39
C ARG A 97 4.15 7.02 -3.56
N PHE A 98 3.51 5.90 -3.87
CA PHE A 98 3.70 4.66 -3.13
C PHE A 98 5.12 4.11 -3.31
N ALA A 99 5.66 4.13 -4.53
CA ALA A 99 7.03 3.73 -4.84
C ALA A 99 8.05 4.58 -4.06
N ALA A 100 7.91 5.92 -4.10
CA ALA A 100 8.77 6.82 -3.35
C ALA A 100 8.71 6.56 -1.83
N TRP A 101 7.51 6.29 -1.30
CA TRP A 101 7.34 5.94 0.12
C TRP A 101 8.04 4.63 0.47
N ILE A 102 7.86 3.54 -0.30
CA ILE A 102 8.55 2.26 -0.09
C ILE A 102 10.07 2.48 -0.14
N PHE A 103 10.53 3.23 -1.14
CA PHE A 103 11.94 3.47 -1.37
C PHE A 103 12.61 4.16 -0.18
N GLU A 104 12.03 5.27 0.28
CA GLU A 104 12.49 5.98 1.47
C GLU A 104 12.33 5.15 2.75
N LYS A 105 11.21 4.43 2.90
CA LYS A 105 10.93 3.61 4.10
C LYS A 105 11.95 2.49 4.31
N LEU A 106 12.50 1.94 3.22
CA LEU A 106 13.56 0.93 3.25
C LEU A 106 14.98 1.53 3.33
N GLY A 107 15.11 2.85 3.19
CA GLY A 107 16.34 3.62 3.40
C GLY A 107 17.04 4.13 2.14
N GLY A 108 16.34 4.19 1.00
CA GLY A 108 16.90 4.62 -0.29
C GLY A 108 17.18 6.12 -0.43
N GLY A 109 16.89 6.94 0.58
CA GLY A 109 17.04 8.40 0.53
C GLY A 109 15.78 9.11 0.99
N ASN A 110 15.60 10.38 0.59
CA ASN A 110 14.53 11.25 1.05
C ASN A 110 13.55 11.71 -0.06
N VAL A 111 13.44 10.93 -1.15
CA VAL A 111 12.64 11.30 -2.34
C VAL A 111 11.17 11.53 -2.02
N TRP A 112 10.59 10.76 -1.10
CA TRP A 112 9.21 10.93 -0.67
C TRP A 112 9.06 12.20 0.18
N THR A 113 9.95 12.39 1.15
CA THR A 113 9.92 13.58 2.01
C THR A 113 10.15 14.86 1.22
N ALA A 114 11.03 14.84 0.22
CA ALA A 114 11.31 15.99 -0.64
C ALA A 114 10.09 16.34 -1.52
N GLU A 115 9.51 15.37 -2.23
CA GLU A 115 8.34 15.63 -3.07
C GLU A 115 7.10 15.96 -2.24
N ARG A 116 6.93 15.38 -1.05
CA ARG A 116 5.80 15.72 -0.15
C ARG A 116 5.72 17.22 0.17
N ARG A 117 6.85 17.92 0.21
CA ARG A 117 6.90 19.38 0.49
C ARG A 117 6.31 20.23 -0.64
N THR A 118 6.16 19.70 -1.84
CA THR A 118 5.61 20.44 -2.99
C THR A 118 4.11 20.21 -3.18
N ARG A 119 3.52 19.29 -2.40
CA ARG A 119 2.11 18.93 -2.55
C ARG A 119 1.18 20.00 -1.97
N LYS A 120 -0.03 20.06 -2.52
CA LYS A 120 -1.11 20.90 -2.01
C LYS A 120 -1.39 20.57 -0.53
N MET A 121 -1.67 21.60 0.26
CA MET A 121 -2.17 21.42 1.61
C MET A 121 -3.61 20.92 1.56
N CYS A 122 -3.94 19.93 2.38
CA CYS A 122 -5.23 19.29 2.47
C CYS A 122 -5.73 19.38 3.91
N PRO A 123 -6.80 20.14 4.19
CA PRO A 123 -7.42 20.13 5.50
C PRO A 123 -8.08 18.78 5.75
N PHE A 124 -7.98 18.26 6.97
CA PHE A 124 -8.78 17.15 7.46
C PHE A 124 -8.88 17.20 8.99
N SER A 125 -9.94 16.60 9.54
CA SER A 125 -10.16 16.57 10.99
C SER A 125 -9.96 15.15 11.51
N ALA A 126 -9.30 15.00 12.65
CA ALA A 126 -9.13 13.72 13.32
C ALA A 126 -9.03 13.92 14.83
N HIS A 127 -9.69 13.07 15.62
CA HIS A 127 -9.60 13.12 17.09
C HIS A 127 -9.93 14.50 17.69
N GLY A 128 -10.99 15.14 17.15
CA GLY A 128 -11.41 16.49 17.55
C GLY A 128 -10.44 17.63 17.20
N GLN A 129 -9.43 17.37 16.36
CA GLN A 129 -8.45 18.38 15.93
C GLN A 129 -8.48 18.57 14.41
N ASP A 130 -8.30 19.82 13.97
CA ASP A 130 -8.16 20.17 12.57
C ASP A 130 -6.68 20.20 12.17
N PHE A 131 -6.35 19.51 11.08
CA PHE A 131 -5.01 19.43 10.53
C PHE A 131 -4.97 20.13 9.18
N MET A 132 -3.94 20.95 8.98
CA MET A 132 -3.56 21.48 7.67
C MET A 132 -2.21 20.86 7.31
N SER A 133 -2.22 19.74 6.57
CA SER A 133 -1.00 19.04 6.16
C SER A 133 -0.89 18.93 4.65
N ALA A 134 0.32 18.75 4.13
CA ALA A 134 0.50 18.35 2.74
C ALA A 134 -0.32 17.09 2.43
N HIS A 135 -0.85 16.99 1.21
CA HIS A 135 -1.61 15.83 0.78
C HIS A 135 -0.74 14.57 0.83
N ASP A 136 -0.89 13.79 1.90
CA ASP A 136 -0.09 12.62 2.20
C ASP A 136 -0.94 11.47 2.74
N ARG A 137 -0.26 10.47 3.34
CA ARG A 137 -0.88 9.29 3.92
C ARG A 137 -2.07 9.64 4.81
N SER A 138 -1.95 10.59 5.74
CA SER A 138 -3.01 10.86 6.72
C SER A 138 -4.26 11.42 6.04
N SER A 139 -4.09 12.45 5.21
CA SER A 139 -5.20 13.03 4.45
C SER A 139 -5.83 12.04 3.46
N ALA A 140 -5.04 11.15 2.85
CA ALA A 140 -5.52 10.11 1.94
C ALA A 140 -6.28 9.00 2.68
N HIS A 141 -5.81 8.58 3.86
CA HIS A 141 -6.52 7.60 4.69
C HIS A 141 -7.83 8.19 5.21
N PHE A 142 -7.84 9.46 5.62
CA PHE A 142 -9.07 10.16 6.00
C PHE A 142 -10.07 10.18 4.84
N ALA A 143 -9.64 10.53 3.63
CA ALA A 143 -10.49 10.54 2.44
C ALA A 143 -11.00 9.15 2.07
N ALA A 144 -10.18 8.11 2.19
CA ALA A 144 -10.58 6.73 1.94
C ALA A 144 -11.59 6.23 2.99
N TRP A 145 -11.40 6.62 4.26
CA TRP A 145 -12.28 6.25 5.37
C TRP A 145 -13.67 6.86 5.21
N HIS A 146 -13.75 8.12 4.79
CA HIS A 146 -14.98 8.87 4.55
C HIS A 146 -15.36 8.94 3.06
N SER A 147 -14.95 7.95 2.28
CA SER A 147 -15.20 7.96 0.84
C SER A 147 -16.71 7.96 0.55
N PRO A 148 -17.22 8.86 -0.30
CA PRO A 148 -18.63 8.91 -0.67
C PRO A 148 -19.07 7.70 -1.51
N LYS A 149 -18.11 6.91 -2.04
CA LYS A 149 -18.37 5.64 -2.72
C LYS A 149 -18.76 4.51 -1.75
N ARG A 150 -18.67 4.74 -0.43
CA ARG A 150 -18.94 3.76 0.62
C ARG A 150 -20.14 4.19 1.44
N ASP A 151 -20.91 3.22 1.93
CA ASP A 151 -22.02 3.48 2.85
C ASP A 151 -21.51 4.16 4.15
N PRO A 152 -22.02 5.34 4.53
CA PRO A 152 -21.64 6.00 5.78
C PRO A 152 -21.83 5.13 7.03
N GLN A 153 -22.77 4.17 6.99
CA GLN A 153 -23.01 3.24 8.11
C GLN A 153 -21.84 2.27 8.35
N VAL A 154 -20.97 2.07 7.35
CA VAL A 154 -19.78 1.20 7.48
C VAL A 154 -18.50 1.98 7.85
N TRP A 155 -18.60 3.28 8.09
CA TRP A 155 -17.48 4.07 8.57
C TRP A 155 -17.25 3.77 10.05
N GLY A 156 -16.08 3.25 10.39
CA GLY A 156 -15.72 3.03 11.79
C GLY A 156 -15.30 4.33 12.49
N GLU A 157 -14.77 4.21 13.70
CA GLU A 157 -14.53 5.37 14.59
C GLU A 157 -13.09 5.90 14.57
N HIS A 158 -12.24 5.44 13.65
CA HIS A 158 -10.80 5.70 13.67
C HIS A 158 -10.43 7.19 13.67
N PHE A 159 -11.22 8.05 13.02
CA PHE A 159 -10.96 9.49 12.91
C PHE A 159 -11.85 10.35 13.82
N LYS A 160 -12.70 9.74 14.65
CA LYS A 160 -13.48 10.47 15.66
C LYS A 160 -12.56 11.01 16.76
#